data_AF-A0A849PFA8-F1
#
_entry.id   AF-A0A849PFA8-F1
#
_cell.length_a   1.000
_cell.length_b   1.000
_cell.length_c   1.000
_cell.angle_alpha   90.00
_cell.angle_beta   90.00
_cell.angle_gamma   90.00
#
_symmetry.space_group_name_H-M   'P 1'
#
loop_
_entity.id
_entity.type
_entity.pdbx_description
1 polymer ?
#
loop_
_entity_poly.entity_id
_entity_poly.type
_entity_poly.pdbx_seq_one_letter_code
_entity_poly.pdbx_strand_id
1 'polypeptide(L)' 'QRDLASMEGIGVEPASATSVAGLRKLVAEGRIDADERIVCITTGNIMKDPTEVVDVCAKPLEVDANIDAVRRAVFG' A
#
# COMPACT_ATOMS: atom_id res chain seq x y z
N GLN A 1 1.95 -3.12 4.07
CA GLN A 1 1.85 -1.65 3.91
C GLN A 1 1.50 -1.30 2.48
N ARG A 2 2.32 -1.68 1.49
CA ARG A 2 2.06 -1.45 0.06
C ARG A 2 0.65 -1.87 -0.35
N ASP A 3 0.24 -3.10 -0.05
CA ASP A 3 -1.10 -3.61 -0.37
C ASP A 3 -2.23 -2.76 0.24
N LEU A 4 -2.09 -2.32 1.50
CA LEU A 4 -3.08 -1.43 2.14
C LEU A 4 -3.18 -0.09 1.41
N ALA A 5 -2.07 0.47 0.93
CA ALA A 5 -2.06 1.72 0.19
C ALA A 5 -2.62 1.54 -1.24
N SER A 6 -2.19 0.50 -1.96
CA SER A 6 -2.51 0.32 -3.38
C SER A 6 -3.87 -0.32 -3.63
N MET A 7 -4.37 -1.14 -2.71
CA MET A 7 -5.65 -1.85 -2.86
C MET A 7 -6.78 -1.18 -2.09
N GLU A 8 -6.50 -0.70 -0.86
CA GLU A 8 -7.53 -0.15 0.04
C GLU A 8 -7.48 1.37 0.18
N GLY A 9 -6.43 2.03 -0.35
CA GLY A 9 -6.24 3.48 -0.19
C GLY A 9 -5.88 3.90 1.25
N ILE A 10 -5.37 2.98 2.08
CA ILE A 10 -5.05 3.22 3.49
C ILE A 10 -3.53 3.35 3.68
N GLY A 11 -3.07 4.58 3.93
CA GLY A 11 -1.66 4.89 4.19
C GLY A 11 -1.28 4.73 5.67
N VAL A 12 -0.50 3.69 5.99
CA VAL A 12 0.01 3.41 7.34
C VAL A 12 1.54 3.32 7.39
N GLU A 13 2.13 3.42 8.59
CA GLU A 13 3.54 3.06 8.80
C GLU A 13 3.75 1.52 8.64
N PRO A 14 4.97 1.03 8.35
CA PRO A 14 5.20 -0.40 8.14
C PRO A 14 4.83 -1.27 9.33
N ALA A 15 5.18 -0.84 10.55
CA ALA A 15 4.86 -1.57 11.77
C ALA A 15 3.35 -1.74 11.93
N SER A 16 2.55 -0.73 11.59
CA SER A 16 1.08 -0.80 11.62
C SER A 16 0.51 -1.85 10.66
N ALA A 17 1.18 -2.14 9.55
CA ALA A 17 0.72 -3.15 8.60
C ALA A 17 0.92 -4.59 9.08
N THR A 18 1.65 -4.82 10.18
CA THR A 18 1.90 -6.18 10.71
C THR A 18 0.64 -6.86 11.20
N SER A 19 -0.35 -6.12 11.71
CA SER A 19 -1.64 -6.69 12.14
C SER A 19 -2.37 -7.36 10.98
N VAL A 20 -2.38 -6.73 9.80
CA VAL A 20 -2.98 -7.27 8.57
C VAL A 20 -2.13 -8.39 7.96
N ALA A 21 -0.79 -8.25 7.97
CA ALA A 21 0.10 -9.31 7.51
C ALA A 21 -0.02 -10.59 8.36
N GLY A 22 -0.13 -10.44 9.67
CA GLY A 22 -0.38 -11.52 10.62
C GLY A 22 -1.74 -12.18 10.37
N LEU A 23 -2.80 -11.40 10.16
CA LEU A 23 -4.11 -11.93 9.80
C LEU A 23 -4.05 -12.77 8.52
N ARG A 24 -3.43 -12.27 7.45
CA ARG A 24 -3.26 -13.02 6.19
C ARG A 24 -2.55 -14.36 6.40
N LYS A 25 -1.51 -14.39 7.24
CA LYS A 25 -0.79 -15.61 7.60
C LYS A 25 -1.69 -16.59 8.38
N LEU A 26 -2.40 -16.11 9.39
CA LEU A 26 -3.27 -16.94 10.23
C LEU A 26 -4.44 -17.55 9.45
N VAL A 27 -5.02 -16.80 8.51
CA VAL A 27 -6.05 -17.32 7.58
C VAL A 27 -5.46 -18.39 6.67
N ALA A 28 -4.26 -18.17 6.11
CA ALA A 28 -3.58 -19.18 5.28
C ALA A 28 -3.22 -20.46 6.06
N GLU A 29 -2.97 -20.34 7.36
CA GLU A 29 -2.74 -21.47 8.28
C GLU A 29 -4.04 -22.17 8.75
N GLY A 30 -5.22 -21.65 8.38
CA GLY A 30 -6.52 -22.18 8.84
C GLY A 30 -6.77 -21.95 10.33
N ARG A 31 -6.11 -20.96 10.94
CA ARG A 31 -6.26 -20.61 12.37
C ARG A 31 -7.33 -19.55 12.62
N ILE A 32 -7.73 -18.85 11.58
CA ILE A 32 -8.83 -17.88 11.55
C ILE A 32 -9.67 -18.24 10.33
N ASP A 33 -10.97 -18.40 10.52
CA ASP A 33 -11.90 -18.71 9.43
C ASP A 33 -12.20 -17.47 8.59
N ALA A 34 -12.53 -17.68 7.32
CA ALA A 34 -12.74 -16.60 6.35
C ALA A 34 -13.99 -15.75 6.62
N ASP A 35 -14.92 -16.23 7.44
CA ASP A 35 -16.17 -15.55 7.84
C ASP A 35 -16.07 -14.86 9.21
N GLU A 36 -14.94 -15.00 9.92
CA GLU A 36 -14.71 -14.30 11.18
C GLU A 36 -14.61 -12.78 11.01
N ARG A 37 -15.12 -12.03 11.99
CA ARG A 37 -14.99 -10.57 12.04
C ARG A 37 -13.76 -10.17 12.85
N ILE A 38 -12.76 -9.63 12.17
CA ILE A 38 -11.48 -9.22 12.77
C ILE A 38 -11.30 -7.70 12.69
N VAL A 39 -10.68 -7.13 13.72
CA VAL A 39 -10.25 -5.72 13.75
C VAL A 39 -8.73 -5.66 13.78
N CYS A 40 -8.13 -5.17 12.71
CA CYS A 40 -6.69 -4.89 12.65
C CYS A 40 -6.42 -3.45 13.05
N ILE A 41 -5.69 -3.24 14.15
CA ILE A 41 -5.34 -1.89 14.62
C ILE A 41 -4.11 -1.39 13.87
N THR A 42 -4.19 -0.15 13.40
CA THR A 42 -3.08 0.58 12.76
C THR A 42 -2.70 1.77 13.65
N THR A 43 -1.52 1.72 14.25
CA THR A 43 -1.06 2.67 15.29
C THR A 43 -0.43 3.96 14.76
N GLY A 44 -0.05 4.00 13.48
CA GLY A 44 0.64 5.13 12.88
C GLY A 44 0.28 5.33 11.42
N ASN A 45 0.20 6.60 11.02
CA ASN A 45 -0.09 7.01 9.67
C ASN A 45 1.19 7.07 8.82
N ILE A 46 1.00 7.05 7.50
CA ILE A 46 2.10 7.07 6.51
C ILE A 46 3.03 8.29 6.59
N MET A 47 2.59 9.43 7.15
CA MET A 47 3.40 10.67 7.20
C MET A 47 4.34 10.76 8.40
N LYS A 48 4.38 9.74 9.28
CA LYS A 48 5.34 9.70 10.40
C LYS A 48 6.80 9.57 9.93
N ASP A 49 7.04 8.91 8.80
CA ASP A 49 8.36 8.80 8.18
C ASP A 49 8.25 9.06 6.67
N PRO A 50 8.39 10.33 6.23
CA PRO A 50 8.25 10.68 4.82
C PRO A 50 9.35 10.07 3.94
N THR A 51 10.49 9.66 4.50
CA THR A 51 11.60 9.06 3.74
C THR A 51 11.19 7.69 3.24
N GLU A 52 10.61 6.88 4.12
CA GLU A 52 10.16 5.54 3.80
C GLU A 52 9.04 5.55 2.75
N VAL A 53 8.20 6.58 2.74
CA VAL A 53 7.15 6.79 1.72
C VAL A 53 7.76 6.96 0.33
N VAL A 54 8.84 7.73 0.22
CA VAL A 54 9.53 7.96 -1.06
C VAL A 54 10.18 6.67 -1.55
N ASP A 55 10.80 5.90 -0.66
CA ASP A 55 11.50 4.65 -1.00
C ASP A 55 10.55 3.54 -1.48
N VAL A 56 9.30 3.51 -1.01
CA VAL A 56 8.30 2.54 -1.49
C VAL A 56 7.60 2.96 -2.77
N CYS A 57 7.62 4.25 -3.12
CA CYS A 57 7.01 4.75 -4.35
C CYS A 57 7.91 4.50 -5.57
N ALA A 58 7.32 4.05 -6.68
CA ALA A 58 8.04 4.04 -7.94
C ALA A 58 8.34 5.48 -8.39
N LYS A 59 9.49 5.70 -9.04
CA LYS A 59 9.78 7.00 -9.63
C LYS A 59 8.70 7.34 -10.67
N PRO A 60 8.21 8.59 -10.71
CA PRO A 60 7.33 9.04 -11.77
C PRO A 60 7.98 8.80 -13.14
N LEU A 61 7.17 8.43 -14.13
CA LEU A 61 7.63 8.34 -15.51
C LEU A 61 7.93 9.76 -16.02
N GLU A 62 9.19 10.02 -16.37
CA GLU A 62 9.61 11.29 -16.97
C GLU A 62 9.21 11.32 -18.45
N VAL A 63 8.59 12.43 -18.88
CA VAL A 63 8.14 12.65 -20.25
C VAL A 63 8.46 14.08 -20.69
N ASP A 64 8.64 14.30 -21.99
CA ASP A 64 8.82 15.64 -22.54
C ASP A 64 7.63 16.56 -22.20
N ALA A 65 7.89 17.86 -22.04
CA ALA A 65 6.89 18.88 -21.71
C ALA A 65 5.98 19.25 -22.89
N ASN A 66 5.35 18.25 -23.53
CA ASN A 66 4.36 18.42 -24.59
C ASN A 66 3.21 17.41 -24.45
N ILE A 67 2.03 17.79 -24.96
CA ILE A 67 0.80 17.00 -24.80
C ILE A 67 0.88 15.63 -25.47
N ASP A 68 1.63 15.50 -26.56
CA ASP A 68 1.74 14.23 -27.30
C ASP A 68 2.58 13.21 -26.55
N ALA A 69 3.64 13.63 -25.87
CA ALA A 69 4.44 12.79 -24.99
C ALA A 69 3.62 12.29 -23.79
N VAL A 70 2.84 13.17 -23.15
CA VAL A 70 1.94 12.78 -22.04
C VAL A 70 0.88 11.79 -22.52
N ARG A 71 0.25 12.03 -23.68
CA ARG A 71 -0.76 11.11 -24.23
C ARG A 71 -0.20 9.72 -24.50
N ARG A 72 0.99 9.63 -25.10
CA ARG A 72 1.65 8.33 -25.32
C ARG A 72 1.93 7.60 -24.01
N ALA A 73 2.36 8.31 -22.97
CA ALA A 73 2.68 7.69 -21.68
C ALA A 73 1.45 7.20 -20.90
N VAL A 74 0.29 7.84 -21.07
CA VAL A 74 -0.94 7.50 -20.32
C VAL A 74 -1.83 6.51 -21.09
N PHE A 75 -1.88 6.62 -22.43
CA PHE A 75 -2.84 5.89 -23.27
C PHE A 75 -2.21 5.01 -24.36
N GLY A 76 -0.90 5.11 -24.59
CA GLY A 76 -0.16 4.28 -25.54
C GLY A 76 0.29 2.98 -24.88
#